data_AF-A0AAD8YEL7-F1
#
_entry.id   AF-A0AAD8YEL7-F1
#
_cell.length_a   1.000
_cell.length_b   1.000
_cell.length_c   1.000
_cell.angle_alpha   90.00
_cell.angle_beta   90.00
_cell.angle_gamma   90.00
#
_symmetry.space_group_name_H-M   'P 1'
#
loop_
_entity.id
_entity.type
_entity.pdbx_description
1 polymer ?
#
loop_
_entity_poly.entity_id
_entity_poly.type
_entity_poly.pdbx_seq_one_letter_code
_entity_poly.pdbx_strand_id
1 'polypeptide(L)'
;MPVQHDVECAICCTPTESLGMKWQPCCGKHLCNGNGCLHSTCYVTTHADEDTPCPFCRAPLPKTDEEMFERIRQRVKRNDTTAISNLGNYYHNGTYGLERDALKAFELWSRAEYLGSTSSEMFYSLGIAYNSGEVVEKDAMKVNKYWQRAAMDGHVHARYNLGVMEMNYSPWRAYMHFTIAAKGGNDRSLKKTKQGYLEGFVTKDEFAETLRAYQKTTSARSTKHRDIATAHYAYERKAEEAARNGGSPYVL
;
A
#
# COMPACT_ATOMS: atom_id res chain seq x y z
N MET A 1 25.82 -4.66 2.53
CA MET A 1 24.99 -5.68 3.20
C MET A 1 23.60 -5.56 2.60
N PRO A 2 22.98 -6.63 2.07
CA PRO A 2 21.65 -6.50 1.48
C PRO A 2 20.67 -6.22 2.61
N VAL A 3 19.95 -5.12 2.48
CA VAL A 3 19.01 -4.66 3.50
C VAL A 3 17.76 -5.54 3.38
N GLN A 4 17.50 -6.37 4.39
CA GLN A 4 16.28 -7.18 4.47
C GLN A 4 15.11 -6.20 4.73
N HIS A 5 14.29 -6.00 3.71
CA HIS A 5 13.21 -5.00 3.66
C HIS A 5 11.94 -5.68 3.20
N ASP A 6 11.25 -6.36 4.12
CA ASP A 6 9.93 -6.93 3.86
C ASP A 6 9.11 -6.92 5.15
N VAL A 7 7.89 -6.36 5.07
CA VAL A 7 6.92 -6.53 6.16
C VAL A 7 6.41 -7.96 6.07
N GLU A 8 7.00 -8.86 6.85
CA GLU A 8 6.61 -10.27 6.87
C GLU A 8 5.26 -10.47 7.55
N CYS A 9 4.52 -11.49 7.10
CA CYS A 9 3.35 -11.93 7.84
C CYS A 9 3.78 -12.43 9.23
N ALA A 10 3.15 -11.92 10.28
CA ALA A 10 3.49 -12.29 11.66
C ALA A 10 3.15 -13.75 12.04
N ILE A 11 2.54 -14.54 11.14
CA ILE A 11 2.19 -15.95 11.37
C ILE A 11 3.08 -16.87 10.55
N CYS A 12 3.13 -16.69 9.23
CA CYS A 12 3.87 -17.59 8.34
C CYS A 12 5.26 -17.07 7.94
N CYS A 13 5.66 -15.89 8.43
CA CYS A 13 6.95 -15.25 8.14
C CYS A 13 7.24 -15.13 6.63
N THR A 14 6.21 -15.12 5.78
CA THR A 14 6.42 -14.99 4.34
C THR A 14 6.54 -13.51 3.95
N PRO A 15 7.58 -13.14 3.18
CA PRO A 15 7.79 -11.78 2.68
C PRO A 15 6.66 -11.25 1.78
N THR A 16 6.65 -9.92 1.65
CA THR A 16 5.60 -9.08 1.07
C THR A 16 5.27 -9.33 -0.40
N GLU A 17 6.20 -9.90 -1.18
CA GLU A 17 6.15 -9.93 -2.64
C GLU A 17 4.95 -10.67 -3.26
N SER A 18 4.18 -11.42 -2.47
CA SER A 18 3.11 -12.28 -3.02
C SER A 18 1.69 -11.95 -2.55
N LEU A 19 1.47 -11.12 -1.52
CA LEU A 19 0.27 -11.25 -0.69
C LEU A 19 -0.22 -9.92 -0.15
N GLY A 20 -1.46 -9.52 -0.46
CA GLY A 20 -2.08 -8.37 0.20
C GLY A 20 -2.02 -8.54 1.71
N MET A 21 -1.33 -7.63 2.40
CA MET A 21 -1.18 -7.64 3.86
C MET A 21 -2.25 -6.75 4.49
N LYS A 22 -2.84 -7.20 5.59
CA LYS A 22 -3.76 -6.39 6.41
C LYS A 22 -3.15 -6.15 7.78
N TRP A 23 -2.94 -4.88 8.11
CA TRP A 23 -2.54 -4.48 9.47
C TRP A 23 -3.72 -4.62 10.43
N GLN A 24 -3.47 -5.20 11.61
CA GLN A 24 -4.49 -5.46 12.62
C GLN A 24 -4.39 -4.46 13.77
N PRO A 25 -5.39 -3.60 14.02
CA PRO A 25 -5.32 -2.60 15.09
C PRO A 25 -5.34 -3.20 16.50
N CYS A 26 -5.78 -4.45 16.68
CA CYS A 26 -5.73 -5.12 17.98
C CYS A 26 -4.29 -5.44 18.42
N CYS A 27 -3.47 -6.02 17.54
CA CYS A 27 -2.11 -6.49 17.87
C CYS A 27 -0.97 -5.78 17.13
N GLY A 28 -1.29 -4.91 16.17
CA GLY A 28 -0.32 -4.14 15.39
C GLY A 28 0.44 -4.97 14.38
N LYS A 29 -0.01 -6.21 14.14
CA LYS A 29 0.66 -7.15 13.23
C LYS A 29 0.07 -7.07 11.84
N HIS A 30 0.93 -7.29 10.84
CA HIS A 30 0.53 -7.47 9.45
C HIS A 30 0.30 -8.96 9.19
N LEU A 31 -0.86 -9.27 8.61
CA LEU A 31 -1.26 -10.64 8.28
C LEU A 31 -1.50 -10.75 6.78
N CYS A 32 -1.03 -11.84 6.17
CA CYS A 32 -1.20 -12.07 4.73
C CYS A 32 -2.60 -12.61 4.41
N ASN A 33 -3.20 -12.05 3.36
CA ASN A 33 -4.47 -12.55 2.81
C ASN A 33 -4.23 -13.76 1.91
N GLY A 34 -3.27 -13.73 0.99
CA GLY A 34 -3.19 -14.77 -0.06
C GLY A 34 -2.57 -16.13 0.34
N ASN A 35 -1.77 -16.23 1.42
CA ASN A 35 -1.36 -17.52 2.02
C ASN A 35 -2.40 -17.98 3.04
N GLY A 36 -3.51 -17.23 3.15
CA GLY A 36 -4.63 -17.59 3.99
C GLY A 36 -4.38 -17.37 5.48
N CYS A 37 -3.33 -16.70 5.97
CA CYS A 37 -3.21 -16.49 7.42
C CYS A 37 -4.37 -15.67 7.99
N LEU A 38 -4.84 -14.64 7.26
CA LEU A 38 -6.07 -13.94 7.62
C LEU A 38 -7.32 -14.83 7.45
N HIS A 39 -7.34 -15.71 6.45
CA HIS A 39 -8.49 -16.57 6.14
C HIS A 39 -8.51 -17.92 6.89
N SER A 40 -7.42 -18.32 7.51
CA SER A 40 -7.23 -19.63 8.16
C SER A 40 -8.09 -19.79 9.39
N THR A 41 -8.47 -18.67 10.02
CA THR A 41 -9.49 -18.62 11.08
C THR A 41 -10.87 -18.25 10.57
N CYS A 42 -11.01 -17.66 9.37
CA CYS A 42 -12.31 -17.30 8.78
C CYS A 42 -12.99 -18.42 7.97
N TYR A 43 -12.25 -19.42 7.45
CA TYR A 43 -12.80 -20.40 6.51
C TYR A 43 -12.72 -21.87 6.95
N VAL A 44 -11.97 -22.20 8.00
CA VAL A 44 -11.85 -23.60 8.46
C VAL A 44 -12.89 -23.96 9.52
N THR A 45 -13.58 -22.98 10.13
CA THR A 45 -14.49 -23.27 11.25
C THR A 45 -15.96 -22.99 11.01
N THR A 46 -16.39 -21.97 10.27
CA THR A 46 -17.84 -21.74 10.07
C THR A 46 -18.12 -20.93 8.81
N HIS A 47 -19.32 -21.12 8.27
CA HIS A 47 -19.95 -20.18 7.36
C HIS A 47 -20.05 -18.80 8.03
N ALA A 48 -19.06 -17.92 7.80
CA ALA A 48 -19.17 -16.47 8.02
C ALA A 48 -19.85 -16.02 9.34
N ASP A 49 -19.48 -16.58 10.49
CA ASP A 49 -19.95 -16.05 11.77
C ASP A 49 -19.15 -14.80 12.18
N GLU A 50 -19.88 -13.77 12.60
CA GLU A 50 -19.46 -12.43 13.02
C GLU A 50 -18.47 -12.40 14.21
N ASP A 51 -18.15 -13.57 14.79
CA ASP A 51 -17.31 -13.74 15.98
C ASP A 51 -15.91 -14.27 15.67
N THR A 52 -15.48 -14.32 14.41
CA THR A 52 -14.13 -14.80 14.06
C THR A 52 -13.06 -13.85 14.65
N PRO A 53 -12.20 -14.32 15.58
CA PRO A 53 -11.22 -13.45 16.20
C PRO A 53 -9.98 -13.26 15.32
N CYS A 54 -9.15 -12.28 15.66
CA CYS A 54 -7.86 -12.05 15.01
C CYS A 54 -7.00 -13.33 15.02
N PRO A 55 -6.50 -13.81 13.86
CA PRO A 55 -5.71 -15.04 13.79
C PRO A 55 -4.42 -15.01 14.63
N PHE A 56 -3.90 -13.82 14.96
CA PHE A 56 -2.67 -13.66 15.73
C PHE A 56 -2.92 -13.56 17.24
N CYS A 57 -3.74 -12.60 17.68
CA CYS A 57 -3.93 -12.32 19.12
C CYS A 57 -5.27 -12.80 19.69
N ARG A 58 -6.14 -13.40 18.86
CA ARG A 58 -7.47 -13.87 19.22
C ARG A 58 -8.43 -12.80 19.77
N ALA A 59 -8.10 -11.52 19.64
CA ALA A 59 -9.05 -10.45 19.98
C ALA A 59 -10.24 -10.47 19.01
N PRO A 60 -11.48 -10.20 19.46
CA PRO A 60 -12.63 -10.11 18.58
C PRO A 60 -12.42 -9.00 17.54
N LEU A 61 -12.95 -9.16 16.33
CA LEU A 61 -12.91 -8.09 15.33
C LEU A 61 -13.78 -6.91 15.79
N PRO A 62 -13.41 -5.66 15.42
CA PRO A 62 -14.27 -4.52 15.70
C PRO A 62 -15.58 -4.68 14.91
N LYS A 63 -16.73 -4.46 15.56
CA LYS A 63 -18.06 -4.54 14.95
C LYS A 63 -18.47 -3.24 14.28
N THR A 64 -17.84 -2.13 14.67
CA THR A 64 -18.11 -0.79 14.15
C THR A 64 -16.82 -0.06 13.81
N ASP A 65 -16.92 0.96 12.96
CA ASP A 65 -15.80 1.85 12.64
C ASP A 65 -15.29 2.58 13.88
N GLU A 66 -16.18 2.96 14.81
CA GLU A 66 -15.79 3.62 16.07
C GLU A 66 -14.94 2.71 16.95
N GLU A 67 -15.29 1.43 17.08
CA GLU A 67 -14.46 0.46 17.82
C GLU A 67 -13.09 0.26 17.17
N MET A 68 -13.05 0.25 15.84
CA MET A 68 -11.81 0.14 15.07
C MET A 68 -10.93 1.38 15.29
N PHE A 69 -11.52 2.58 15.28
CA PHE A 69 -10.80 3.82 15.59
C PHE A 69 -10.34 3.89 17.03
N GLU A 70 -11.13 3.44 18.01
CA GLU A 70 -10.69 3.46 19.39
C GLU A 70 -9.44 2.60 19.58
N ARG A 71 -9.37 1.43 18.92
CA ARG A 71 -8.15 0.61 18.92
C ARG A 71 -6.96 1.33 18.29
N ILE A 72 -7.17 2.04 17.17
CA ILE A 72 -6.12 2.88 16.56
C ILE A 72 -5.70 4.00 17.50
N ARG A 73 -6.64 4.73 18.10
CA ARG A 73 -6.38 5.83 19.04
C ARG A 73 -5.56 5.34 20.24
N GLN A 74 -5.86 4.16 20.78
CA GLN A 74 -5.08 3.55 21.85
C GLN A 74 -3.63 3.27 21.43
N ARG A 75 -3.39 2.83 20.19
CA ARG A 75 -2.03 2.65 19.64
C ARG A 75 -1.31 3.97 19.40
N VAL A 76 -2.02 4.97 18.87
CA VAL A 76 -1.50 6.34 18.66
C VAL A 76 -1.10 6.97 20.00
N LYS A 77 -1.88 6.77 21.07
CA LYS A 77 -1.54 7.20 22.45
C LYS A 77 -0.24 6.57 22.95
N ARG A 78 0.11 5.37 22.45
CA ARG A 78 1.36 4.66 22.77
C ARG A 78 2.49 4.95 21.78
N ASN A 79 2.34 5.95 20.91
CA ASN A 79 3.31 6.31 19.88
C ASN A 79 3.64 5.17 18.90
N ASP A 80 2.71 4.25 18.65
CA ASP A 80 2.86 3.24 17.60
C ASP A 80 2.90 3.94 16.24
N THR A 81 4.08 3.97 15.63
CA THR A 81 4.33 4.70 14.38
C THR A 81 3.53 4.16 13.21
N THR A 82 3.26 2.85 13.16
CA THR A 82 2.43 2.25 12.11
C THR A 82 0.97 2.67 12.27
N ALA A 83 0.47 2.69 13.50
CA ALA A 83 -0.88 3.18 13.77
C ALA A 83 -1.04 4.67 13.44
N ILE A 84 -0.04 5.49 13.77
CA ILE A 84 -0.04 6.92 13.43
C ILE A 84 -0.03 7.11 11.91
N SER A 85 0.85 6.40 11.19
CA SER A 85 0.90 6.47 9.71
C SER A 85 -0.42 6.01 9.07
N ASN A 86 -1.02 4.92 9.57
CA ASN A 86 -2.29 4.42 9.08
C ASN A 86 -3.45 5.39 9.36
N LEU A 87 -3.47 6.02 10.54
CA LEU A 87 -4.45 7.06 10.85
C LEU A 87 -4.34 8.25 9.89
N GLY A 88 -3.11 8.65 9.53
CA GLY A 88 -2.89 9.66 8.50
C GLY A 88 -3.48 9.24 7.14
N ASN A 89 -3.31 7.98 6.74
CA ASN A 89 -3.91 7.45 5.51
C ASN A 89 -5.45 7.48 5.56
N TYR A 90 -6.05 7.19 6.71
CA TYR A 90 -7.51 7.23 6.87
C TYR A 90 -8.06 8.66 6.75
N TYR A 91 -7.39 9.66 7.33
CA TYR A 91 -7.73 11.07 7.13
C TYR A 91 -7.53 11.52 5.69
N HIS A 92 -6.46 11.08 5.01
CA HIS A 92 -6.22 11.45 3.62
C HIS A 92 -7.33 10.93 2.67
N ASN A 93 -7.77 9.69 2.89
CA ASN A 93 -8.74 9.00 2.04
C ASN A 93 -10.20 9.29 2.45
N GLY A 94 -10.45 9.67 3.70
CA GLY A 94 -11.80 9.83 4.24
C GLY A 94 -12.53 8.50 4.38
N THR A 95 -11.85 7.50 4.95
CA THR A 95 -12.37 6.14 5.14
C THR A 95 -12.88 5.93 6.56
N TYR A 96 -13.80 4.98 6.74
CA TYR A 96 -14.35 4.57 8.04
C TYR A 96 -15.15 5.69 8.75
N GLY A 97 -15.79 6.56 7.98
CA GLY A 97 -16.58 7.68 8.52
C GLY A 97 -15.76 8.90 8.94
N LEU A 98 -14.45 8.93 8.65
CA LEU A 98 -13.66 10.16 8.72
C LEU A 98 -13.90 11.03 7.50
N GLU A 99 -14.01 12.34 7.71
CA GLU A 99 -13.90 13.32 6.62
C GLU A 99 -12.46 13.41 6.13
N ARG A 100 -12.30 13.76 4.85
CA ARG A 100 -10.99 13.96 4.25
C ARG A 100 -10.33 15.19 4.84
N ASP A 101 -9.14 15.01 5.40
CA ASP A 101 -8.32 16.08 5.98
C ASP A 101 -6.85 15.86 5.62
N ALA A 102 -6.41 16.55 4.56
CA ALA A 102 -5.04 16.41 4.06
C ALA A 102 -4.00 17.02 5.01
N LEU A 103 -4.35 18.07 5.75
CA LEU A 103 -3.42 18.72 6.69
C LEU A 103 -3.18 17.80 7.89
N LYS A 104 -4.25 17.26 8.46
CA LYS A 104 -4.15 16.31 9.58
C LYS A 104 -3.45 15.01 9.18
N ALA A 105 -3.67 14.53 7.96
CA ALA A 105 -2.91 13.42 7.42
C ALA A 105 -1.41 13.72 7.38
N PHE A 106 -1.03 14.90 6.87
CA PHE A 106 0.35 15.35 6.82
C PHE A 106 1.00 15.49 8.20
N GLU A 107 0.29 16.07 9.18
CA GLU A 107 0.77 16.18 10.55
C GLU A 107 1.02 14.80 11.19
N LEU A 108 0.11 13.84 10.97
CA LEU A 108 0.26 12.48 11.47
C LEU A 108 1.44 11.76 10.81
N TRP A 109 1.59 11.85 9.49
CA TRP A 109 2.75 11.27 8.80
C TRP A 109 4.06 11.90 9.25
N SER A 110 4.11 13.23 9.42
CA SER A 110 5.28 13.94 9.92
C SER A 110 5.63 13.53 11.35
N ARG A 111 4.61 13.37 12.20
CA ARG A 111 4.80 12.85 13.57
C ARG A 111 5.31 11.41 13.55
N ALA A 112 4.78 10.55 12.68
CA ALA A 112 5.26 9.18 12.55
C ALA A 112 6.71 9.13 12.05
N GLU A 113 7.11 9.98 11.09
CA GLU A 113 8.51 10.14 10.68
C GLU A 113 9.38 10.56 11.87
N TYR A 114 8.96 11.58 12.62
CA TYR A 114 9.70 12.09 13.77
C TYR A 114 9.92 11.00 14.84
N LEU A 115 8.94 10.13 15.03
CA LEU A 115 9.01 8.98 15.94
C LEU A 115 9.77 7.78 15.36
N GLY A 116 10.34 7.89 14.16
CA GLY A 116 11.19 6.86 13.55
C GLY A 116 10.44 5.80 12.73
N SER A 117 9.24 6.11 12.22
CA SER A 117 8.54 5.21 11.29
C SER A 117 9.43 4.86 10.09
N THR A 118 9.33 3.62 9.62
CA THR A 118 9.97 3.14 8.39
C THR A 118 8.95 2.78 7.32
N SER A 119 7.70 3.26 7.44
CA SER A 119 6.66 2.95 6.46
C SER A 119 6.96 3.59 5.11
N SER A 120 7.15 2.77 4.08
CA SER A 120 7.37 3.22 2.70
C SER A 120 6.17 3.98 2.12
N GLU A 121 4.94 3.55 2.43
CA GLU A 121 3.69 4.25 2.09
C GLU A 121 3.62 5.64 2.73
N MET A 122 4.00 5.76 4.01
CA MET A 122 4.07 7.06 4.68
C MET A 122 5.07 8.00 4.00
N PHE A 123 6.27 7.52 3.66
CA PHE A 123 7.25 8.34 2.95
C PHE A 123 6.77 8.74 1.56
N TYR A 124 6.11 7.83 0.84
CA TYR A 124 5.50 8.17 -0.44
C TYR A 124 4.47 9.30 -0.30
N SER A 125 3.58 9.23 0.70
CA SER A 125 2.57 10.25 1.00
C SER A 125 3.19 11.60 1.40
N LEU A 126 4.24 11.61 2.24
CA LEU A 126 4.98 12.83 2.55
C LEU A 126 5.59 13.47 1.30
N GLY A 127 6.18 12.65 0.41
CA GLY A 127 6.68 13.13 -0.87
C GLY A 127 5.57 13.69 -1.78
N ILE A 128 4.37 13.10 -1.77
CA ILE A 128 3.22 13.64 -2.50
C ILE A 128 2.81 15.01 -1.95
N ALA A 129 2.76 15.19 -0.62
CA ALA A 129 2.39 16.46 0.02
C ALA A 129 3.37 17.59 -0.36
N TYR A 130 4.68 17.33 -0.29
CA TYR A 130 5.71 18.28 -0.72
C TYR A 130 5.73 18.52 -2.24
N ASN A 131 5.25 17.57 -3.05
CA ASN A 131 5.19 17.74 -4.50
C ASN A 131 3.94 18.54 -4.93
N SER A 132 2.79 18.28 -4.30
CA SER A 132 1.54 18.98 -4.61
C SER A 132 1.55 20.42 -4.13
N GLY A 133 2.15 20.68 -2.97
CA GLY A 133 2.14 21.99 -2.34
C GLY A 133 0.81 22.34 -1.66
N GLU A 134 -0.08 21.37 -1.48
CA GLU A 134 -1.47 21.61 -1.04
C GLU A 134 -1.56 21.99 0.44
N VAL A 135 -0.76 21.32 1.28
CA VAL A 135 -0.80 21.47 2.74
C VAL A 135 0.54 21.91 3.34
N VAL A 136 1.57 22.00 2.50
CA VAL A 136 2.93 22.41 2.85
C VAL A 136 3.59 23.04 1.62
N GLU A 137 4.53 23.95 1.79
CA GLU A 137 5.26 24.54 0.67
C GLU A 137 5.99 23.47 -0.15
N LYS A 138 6.02 23.65 -1.47
CA LYS A 138 6.68 22.72 -2.38
C LYS A 138 8.17 22.66 -2.10
N ASP A 139 8.72 21.46 -1.98
CA ASP A 139 10.15 21.25 -1.71
C ASP A 139 10.67 20.03 -2.48
N ALA A 140 11.30 20.28 -3.63
CA ALA A 140 11.82 19.23 -4.50
C ALA A 140 12.91 18.37 -3.84
N MET A 141 13.69 18.92 -2.90
CA MET A 141 14.71 18.16 -2.18
C MET A 141 14.05 17.16 -1.23
N LYS A 142 13.00 17.59 -0.51
CA LYS A 142 12.23 16.68 0.34
C LYS A 142 11.46 15.65 -0.46
N VAL A 143 10.85 16.02 -1.59
CA VAL A 143 10.21 15.05 -2.51
C VAL A 143 11.21 13.95 -2.89
N ASN A 144 12.40 14.34 -3.34
CA ASN A 144 13.43 13.39 -3.74
C ASN A 144 13.86 12.50 -2.57
N LYS A 145 14.18 13.09 -1.41
CA LYS A 145 14.54 12.36 -0.17
C LYS A 145 13.48 11.30 0.19
N TYR A 146 12.21 11.70 0.24
CA TYR A 146 11.13 10.81 0.66
C TYR A 146 10.83 9.72 -0.35
N TRP A 147 10.75 10.04 -1.64
CA TRP A 147 10.51 9.03 -2.67
C TRP A 147 11.70 8.09 -2.86
N GLN A 148 12.94 8.54 -2.67
CA GLN A 148 14.10 7.64 -2.62
C GLN A 148 13.97 6.64 -1.48
N ARG A 149 13.64 7.10 -0.27
CA ARG A 149 13.45 6.21 0.89
C ARG A 149 12.34 5.19 0.66
N ALA A 150 11.17 5.64 0.19
CA ALA A 150 10.06 4.74 -0.15
C ALA A 150 10.45 3.74 -1.24
N ALA A 151 11.15 4.19 -2.30
CA ALA A 151 11.57 3.33 -3.40
C ALA A 151 12.64 2.31 -2.98
N MET A 152 13.52 2.64 -2.03
CA MET A 152 14.48 1.70 -1.44
C MET A 152 13.79 0.57 -0.69
N ASP A 153 12.65 0.85 -0.04
CA ASP A 153 11.76 -0.15 0.57
C ASP A 153 10.81 -0.82 -0.45
N GLY A 154 11.09 -0.70 -1.75
CA GLY A 154 10.32 -1.38 -2.80
C GLY A 154 9.02 -0.69 -3.21
N HIS A 155 8.72 0.53 -2.72
CA HIS A 155 7.51 1.24 -3.10
C HIS A 155 7.51 1.60 -4.60
N VAL A 156 6.67 0.92 -5.36
CA VAL A 156 6.72 0.94 -6.82
C VAL A 156 6.31 2.30 -7.41
N HIS A 157 5.29 2.97 -6.84
CA HIS A 157 4.88 4.30 -7.31
C HIS A 157 5.91 5.39 -7.01
N ALA A 158 6.57 5.35 -5.83
CA ALA A 158 7.69 6.24 -5.52
C ALA A 158 8.82 6.07 -6.54
N ARG A 159 9.17 4.81 -6.88
CA ARG A 159 10.18 4.52 -7.91
C ARG A 159 9.79 5.06 -9.28
N TYR A 160 8.54 4.89 -9.70
CA TYR A 160 8.02 5.49 -10.94
C TYR A 160 8.13 7.02 -10.93
N ASN A 161 7.71 7.68 -9.84
CA ASN A 161 7.74 9.13 -9.75
C ASN A 161 9.17 9.69 -9.79
N LEU A 162 10.15 9.00 -9.17
CA LEU A 162 11.57 9.34 -9.32
C LEU A 162 12.01 9.27 -10.79
N GLY A 163 11.58 8.24 -11.53
CA GLY A 163 11.83 8.15 -12.95
C GLY A 163 11.28 9.35 -13.72
N VAL A 164 10.05 9.79 -13.41
CA VAL A 164 9.47 10.99 -14.01
C VAL A 164 10.28 12.25 -13.70
N MET A 165 10.73 12.42 -12.45
CA MET A 165 11.58 13.56 -12.07
C MET A 165 12.92 13.55 -12.81
N GLU A 166 13.52 12.38 -12.98
CA GLU A 166 14.82 12.19 -13.63
C GLU A 166 14.79 12.39 -15.14
N MET A 167 13.62 12.33 -15.79
CA MET A 167 13.51 12.45 -17.26
C MET A 167 14.16 13.72 -17.82
N ASN A 168 14.08 14.82 -17.08
CA ASN A 168 14.62 16.11 -17.51
C ASN A 168 16.12 16.26 -17.23
N TYR A 169 16.72 15.39 -16.42
CA TYR A 169 18.13 15.47 -16.01
C TYR A 169 18.97 14.36 -16.66
N SER A 170 18.46 13.13 -16.66
CA SER A 170 19.11 11.97 -17.25
C SER A 170 18.06 10.95 -17.68
N PRO A 171 17.73 10.91 -18.99
CA PRO A 171 16.82 9.91 -19.55
C PRO A 171 17.25 8.48 -19.22
N TRP A 172 18.56 8.20 -19.21
CA TRP A 172 19.10 6.90 -18.83
C TRP A 172 18.74 6.53 -17.38
N ARG A 173 18.98 7.41 -16.40
CA ARG A 173 18.59 7.15 -15.00
C ARG A 173 17.09 7.00 -14.85
N ALA A 174 16.31 7.79 -15.57
CA ALA A 174 14.86 7.69 -15.56
C ALA A 174 14.37 6.31 -16.04
N TYR A 175 14.93 5.79 -17.15
CA TYR A 175 14.59 4.46 -17.64
C TYR A 175 15.06 3.33 -16.72
N MET A 176 16.14 3.51 -15.96
CA MET A 176 16.50 2.59 -14.87
C MET A 176 15.44 2.55 -13.78
N HIS A 177 14.93 3.72 -13.35
CA HIS A 177 13.83 3.78 -12.38
C HIS A 177 12.55 3.11 -12.91
N PHE A 178 12.18 3.35 -14.16
CA PHE A 178 11.02 2.71 -14.78
C PHE A 178 11.20 1.19 -14.92
N THR A 179 12.41 0.73 -15.24
CA THR A 179 12.72 -0.70 -15.34
C THR A 179 12.50 -1.39 -14.00
N ILE A 180 13.02 -0.82 -12.90
CA ILE A 180 12.83 -1.37 -11.55
C ILE A 180 11.35 -1.36 -11.15
N ALA A 181 10.64 -0.26 -11.39
CA ALA A 181 9.21 -0.16 -11.08
C ALA A 181 8.35 -1.11 -11.92
N ALA A 182 8.74 -1.36 -13.18
CA ALA A 182 8.08 -2.33 -14.05
C ALA A 182 8.29 -3.77 -13.54
N LYS A 183 9.49 -4.13 -13.08
CA LYS A 183 9.72 -5.45 -12.43
C LYS A 183 8.81 -5.63 -11.20
N GLY A 184 8.53 -4.54 -10.47
CA GLY A 184 7.56 -4.47 -9.37
C GLY A 184 6.08 -4.49 -9.77
N GLY A 185 5.74 -4.67 -11.05
CA GLY A 185 4.36 -4.81 -11.53
C GLY A 185 3.62 -3.51 -11.87
N ASN A 186 4.34 -2.40 -12.13
CA ASN A 186 3.71 -1.14 -12.53
C ASN A 186 3.55 -1.00 -14.05
N ASP A 187 2.29 -0.96 -14.50
CA ASP A 187 1.93 -0.91 -15.92
C ASP A 187 2.46 0.33 -16.64
N ARG A 188 2.42 1.50 -15.98
CA ARG A 188 2.92 2.77 -16.55
C ARG A 188 4.43 2.70 -16.77
N SER A 189 5.14 2.12 -15.82
CA SER A 189 6.58 1.91 -15.86
C SER A 189 6.95 0.90 -16.94
N LEU A 190 6.15 -0.17 -17.14
CA LEU A 190 6.39 -1.11 -18.23
C LEU A 190 6.26 -0.44 -19.61
N LYS A 191 5.24 0.41 -19.79
CA LYS A 191 5.09 1.21 -21.02
C LYS A 191 6.30 2.12 -21.25
N LYS A 192 6.77 2.80 -20.20
CA LYS A 192 7.99 3.61 -20.26
C LYS A 192 9.24 2.78 -20.55
N THR A 193 9.37 1.62 -19.95
CA THR A 193 10.51 0.71 -20.21
C THR A 193 10.52 0.24 -21.67
N LYS A 194 9.34 -0.06 -22.24
CA LYS A 194 9.20 -0.34 -23.68
C LYS A 194 9.60 0.86 -24.54
N GLN A 195 9.20 2.07 -24.16
CA GLN A 195 9.61 3.30 -24.84
C GLN A 195 11.15 3.45 -24.79
N GLY A 196 11.77 3.25 -23.63
CA GLY A 196 13.23 3.30 -23.47
C GLY A 196 13.98 2.26 -24.30
N TYR A 197 13.38 1.08 -24.52
CA TYR A 197 13.92 0.08 -25.43
C TYR A 197 13.92 0.57 -26.90
N LEU A 198 12.81 1.17 -27.34
CA LEU A 198 12.70 1.73 -28.70
C LEU A 198 13.65 2.92 -28.92
N GLU A 199 13.91 3.69 -27.87
CA GLU A 199 14.81 4.85 -27.89
C GLU A 199 16.29 4.48 -27.67
N GLY A 200 16.59 3.20 -27.39
CA GLY A 200 17.96 2.71 -27.19
C GLY A 200 18.56 2.95 -25.80
N PHE A 201 17.76 3.42 -24.83
CA PHE A 201 18.19 3.59 -23.43
C PHE A 201 18.12 2.29 -22.61
N VAL A 202 17.31 1.34 -23.06
CA VAL A 202 17.14 0.02 -22.44
C VAL A 202 17.54 -1.04 -23.45
N THR A 203 18.38 -1.99 -23.07
CA THR A 203 18.79 -3.07 -23.96
C THR A 203 17.68 -4.11 -24.15
N LYS A 204 17.80 -4.92 -25.21
CA LYS A 204 16.87 -6.03 -25.47
C LYS A 204 16.79 -7.01 -24.30
N ASP A 205 17.92 -7.31 -23.69
CA ASP A 205 18.00 -8.27 -22.59
C ASP A 205 17.38 -7.71 -21.31
N GLU A 206 17.65 -6.44 -20.98
CA GLU A 206 17.00 -5.75 -19.85
C GLU A 206 15.48 -5.67 -20.03
N PHE A 207 15.01 -5.35 -21.24
CA PHE A 207 13.58 -5.31 -21.52
C PHE A 207 12.94 -6.71 -21.39
N ALA A 208 13.59 -7.75 -21.92
CA ALA A 208 13.10 -9.13 -21.81
C ALA A 208 13.07 -9.61 -20.35
N GLU A 209 14.10 -9.32 -19.57
CA GLU A 209 14.16 -9.65 -18.13
C GLU A 209 13.06 -8.91 -17.36
N THR A 210 12.85 -7.62 -17.67
CA THR A 210 11.80 -6.79 -17.08
C THR A 210 10.42 -7.36 -17.34
N LEU A 211 10.15 -7.79 -18.57
CA LEU A 211 8.87 -8.38 -18.94
C LEU A 211 8.62 -9.70 -18.20
N ARG A 212 9.63 -10.56 -18.08
CA ARG A 212 9.52 -11.82 -17.31
C ARG A 212 9.23 -11.56 -15.84
N ALA A 213 9.94 -10.62 -15.22
CA ALA A 213 9.72 -10.24 -13.82
C ALA A 213 8.33 -9.63 -13.62
N TYR A 214 7.90 -8.71 -14.49
CA TYR A 214 6.55 -8.14 -14.47
C TYR A 214 5.48 -9.23 -14.57
N GLN A 215 5.63 -10.18 -15.50
CA GLN A 215 4.70 -11.31 -15.67
C GLN A 215 4.67 -12.20 -14.43
N LYS A 216 5.82 -12.47 -13.80
CA LYS A 216 5.86 -13.22 -12.53
C LYS A 216 5.10 -12.48 -11.42
N THR A 217 5.33 -11.18 -11.25
CA THR A 217 4.67 -10.35 -10.24
C THR A 217 3.15 -10.23 -10.48
N THR A 218 2.74 -10.11 -11.75
CA THR A 218 1.32 -9.95 -12.14
C THR A 218 0.56 -11.27 -12.31
N SER A 219 1.23 -12.41 -12.55
CA SER A 219 0.60 -13.74 -12.53
C SER A 219 0.49 -14.27 -11.10
N ALA A 220 1.48 -13.98 -10.24
CA ALA A 220 1.30 -14.07 -8.79
C ALA A 220 0.08 -13.24 -8.39
N ARG A 221 -0.07 -12.03 -8.96
CA ARG A 221 -1.25 -11.14 -9.10
C ARG A 221 -2.66 -11.75 -9.33
N SER A 222 -2.78 -12.87 -10.05
CA SER A 222 -4.04 -13.27 -10.72
C SER A 222 -4.62 -14.63 -10.28
N THR A 223 -4.29 -15.10 -9.08
CA THR A 223 -4.86 -16.35 -8.54
C THR A 223 -6.36 -16.22 -8.22
N LYS A 224 -7.12 -17.32 -8.37
CA LYS A 224 -8.57 -17.47 -8.04
C LYS A 224 -9.01 -16.86 -6.69
N HIS A 225 -8.11 -16.83 -5.69
CA HIS A 225 -8.35 -16.19 -4.39
C HIS A 225 -8.37 -14.65 -4.42
N ARG A 226 -7.72 -14.00 -5.40
CA ARG A 226 -7.77 -12.55 -5.61
C ARG A 226 -8.96 -12.10 -6.45
N ASP A 227 -9.49 -12.93 -7.34
CA ASP A 227 -10.74 -12.59 -8.04
C ASP A 227 -11.91 -12.54 -7.05
N ILE A 228 -11.90 -13.43 -6.05
CA ILE A 228 -12.86 -13.42 -4.93
C ILE A 228 -12.67 -12.16 -4.07
N ALA A 229 -11.43 -11.79 -3.72
CA ALA A 229 -11.16 -10.56 -2.94
C ALA A 229 -11.47 -9.27 -3.73
N THR A 230 -11.17 -9.24 -5.03
CA THR A 230 -11.46 -8.10 -5.92
C THR A 230 -12.97 -7.96 -6.13
N ALA A 231 -13.69 -9.08 -6.30
CA ALA A 231 -15.15 -9.09 -6.33
C ALA A 231 -15.75 -8.62 -5.00
N HIS A 232 -15.18 -9.02 -3.86
CA HIS A 232 -15.60 -8.55 -2.54
C HIS A 232 -15.41 -7.04 -2.36
N TYR A 233 -14.22 -6.50 -2.64
CA TYR A 233 -13.96 -5.05 -2.51
C TYR A 233 -14.73 -4.21 -3.56
N ALA A 234 -14.99 -4.76 -4.74
CA ALA A 234 -15.85 -4.13 -5.74
C ALA A 234 -17.32 -4.15 -5.30
N TYR A 235 -17.76 -5.22 -4.61
CA TYR A 235 -19.08 -5.32 -4.00
C TYR A 235 -19.24 -4.35 -2.84
N GLU A 236 -18.27 -4.28 -1.92
CA GLU A 236 -18.26 -3.33 -0.79
C GLU A 236 -18.29 -1.88 -1.29
N ARG A 237 -17.47 -1.52 -2.29
CA ARG A 237 -17.52 -0.18 -2.91
C ARG A 237 -18.88 0.13 -3.54
N LYS A 238 -19.49 -0.84 -4.22
CA LYS A 238 -20.84 -0.67 -4.78
C LYS A 238 -21.90 -0.57 -3.68
N ALA A 239 -21.74 -1.29 -2.57
CA ALA A 239 -22.62 -1.20 -1.41
C ALA A 239 -22.47 0.16 -0.71
N GLU A 240 -21.26 0.69 -0.58
CA GLU A 240 -20.97 2.04 -0.06
C GLU A 240 -21.46 3.16 -0.99
N GLU A 241 -21.38 2.97 -2.31
CA GLU A 241 -21.94 3.89 -3.31
C GLU A 241 -23.48 3.83 -3.33
N ALA A 242 -24.07 2.63 -3.18
CA ALA A 242 -25.52 2.45 -3.06
C ALA A 242 -26.06 3.07 -1.76
N ALA A 243 -25.37 2.86 -0.63
CA ALA A 243 -25.70 3.48 0.65
C ALA A 243 -25.60 5.02 0.61
N ARG A 244 -24.62 5.58 -0.11
CA ARG A 244 -24.50 7.03 -0.34
C ARG A 244 -25.62 7.62 -1.21
N ASN A 245 -26.19 6.82 -2.10
CA ASN A 245 -27.27 7.24 -3.00
C ASN A 245 -28.68 6.85 -2.49
N GLY A 246 -28.79 6.39 -1.24
CA GLY A 246 -30.07 5.99 -0.63
C GLY A 246 -30.70 4.71 -1.20
N GLY A 247 -29.92 3.89 -1.93
CA GLY A 247 -30.35 2.63 -2.52
C GLY A 247 -29.90 1.41 -1.74
N SER A 248 -30.77 0.41 -1.61
CA SER A 248 -30.42 -0.90 -1.04
C SER A 248 -29.59 -1.73 -2.03
N PRO A 249 -28.47 -2.36 -1.61
CA PRO A 249 -27.68 -3.25 -2.46
C PRO A 249 -28.36 -4.63 -2.69
N TYR A 250 -29.57 -4.84 -2.17
CA TYR A 250 -30.34 -6.09 -2.25
C TYR A 250 -31.52 -6.02 -3.21
N VAL A 251 -31.31 -5.57 -4.45
CA VAL A 251 -32.27 -5.83 -5.54
C VAL A 251 -31.53 -6.60 -6.61
N LEU A 252 -31.90 -7.88 -6.76
CA LEU A 252 -31.46 -8.78 -7.82
C LEU A 252 -31.80 -8.22 -9.21
#